data_AF-A0AAJ1Z381-F1
#
_entry.id   AF-A0AAJ1Z381-F1
#
_cell.length_a   1.000
_cell.length_b   1.000
_cell.length_c   1.000
_cell.angle_alpha   90.00
_cell.angle_beta   90.00
_cell.angle_gamma   90.00
#
_symmetry.space_group_name_H-M   'P 1'
#
loop_
_entity.id
_entity.type
_entity.pdbx_description
1 polymer ?
#
loop_
_entity_poly.entity_id
_entity_poly.type
_entity_poly.pdbx_seq_one_letter_code
_entity_poly.pdbx_strand_id
1 'polypeptide(L)' 'MVEVDIVFTIDAKVTVNGSPQYKVQNGRDNVYYITASPYYVQVK' A
#
# COMPACT_ATOMS: atom_id res chain seq x y z
N MET A 1 -22.22 -11.21 -2.41
CA MET A 1 -21.32 -10.05 -2.57
C MET A 1 -20.03 -10.59 -3.14
N VAL A 2 -19.69 -10.27 -4.38
CA VAL A 2 -18.37 -10.64 -4.92
C VAL A 2 -17.40 -9.62 -4.35
N GLU A 3 -16.53 -10.03 -3.42
CA GLU A 3 -15.27 -9.32 -3.23
C GLU A 3 -14.51 -9.51 -4.54
N VAL A 4 -14.75 -8.57 -5.47
CA VAL A 4 -13.87 -8.41 -6.63
C VAL A 4 -12.51 -8.19 -6.01
N ASP A 5 -11.56 -9.10 -6.26
CA ASP A 5 -10.19 -8.98 -5.79
C ASP A 5 -9.76 -7.53 -5.97
N ILE A 6 -9.67 -6.78 -4.87
CA ILE A 6 -9.32 -5.36 -4.92
C ILE A 6 -7.81 -5.37 -5.17
N VAL A 7 -7.45 -5.39 -6.45
CA VAL A 7 -6.05 -5.35 -6.86
C VAL A 7 -5.51 -3.96 -6.54
N PHE A 8 -4.41 -3.94 -5.80
CA PHE A 8 -3.63 -2.74 -5.54
C PHE A 8 -2.39 -2.74 -6.42
N THR A 9 -2.11 -1.62 -7.05
CA THR A 9 -0.86 -1.38 -7.78
C THR A 9 0.01 -0.42 -7.01
N ILE A 10 1.32 -0.69 -6.94
CA ILE A 10 2.28 0.23 -6.33
C ILE A 10 2.61 1.31 -7.35
N ASP A 11 2.26 2.55 -7.03
CA ASP A 11 2.52 3.70 -7.89
C ASP A 11 3.93 4.24 -7.66
N ALA A 12 4.31 4.40 -6.39
CA ALA A 12 5.57 5.04 -6.02
C ALA A 12 6.00 4.69 -4.59
N LYS A 13 7.30 4.76 -4.35
CA LYS A 13 7.87 4.86 -3.01
C LYS A 13 8.09 6.32 -2.66
N VAL A 14 7.59 6.75 -1.50
CA VAL A 14 7.67 8.14 -1.03
C VAL A 14 8.24 8.21 0.38
N THR A 15 8.84 9.34 0.75
CA THR A 15 9.32 9.59 2.11
C THR A 15 8.44 10.67 2.74
N VAL A 16 7.75 10.36 3.83
CA VAL A 16 6.89 11.28 4.57
C VAL A 16 7.46 11.44 5.97
N ASN A 17 7.83 12.66 6.37
CA ASN A 17 8.45 12.96 7.67
C ASN A 17 9.65 12.05 7.99
N GLY A 18 10.49 11.77 6.99
CA GLY A 18 11.67 10.90 7.11
C GLY A 18 11.37 9.39 7.11
N SER A 19 10.10 8.98 7.04
CA SER A 19 9.71 7.56 7.02
C SER A 19 9.29 7.10 5.61
N PRO A 20 9.78 5.95 5.12
CA PRO A 20 9.40 5.43 3.80
C PRO A 20 7.97 4.88 3.82
N GLN A 21 7.21 5.19 2.77
CA GLN A 21 5.86 4.69 2.53
C GLN A 21 5.68 4.33 1.06
N TYR A 22 4.67 3.51 0.78
CA TYR A 22 4.28 3.14 -0.58
C TYR A 22 2.94 3.80 -0.91
N LYS A 23 2.93 4.58 -1.98
CA LYS A 23 1.69 5.05 -2.60
C LYS A 23 1.13 3.90 -3.44
N VAL A 24 -0.11 3.52 -3.18
CA VAL A 24 -0.82 2.49 -3.94
C VAL A 24 -2.16 3.00 -4.42
N GLN A 25 -2.59 2.52 -5.59
CA GLN A 25 -3.90 2.79 -6.15
C GLN A 25 -4.68 1.48 -6.25
N ASN A 26 -5.95 1.49 -5.86
CA ASN A 26 -6.84 0.35 -6.08
C ASN A 26 -7.50 0.45 -7.46
N GLY A 27 -8.17 -0.63 -7.89
CA GLY A 27 -8.95 -0.65 -9.13
C GLY A 27 -10.16 0.31 -9.20
N ARG A 28 -10.33 1.22 -8.22
CA ARG A 28 -11.36 2.27 -8.17
C ARG A 28 -10.75 3.67 -8.10
N ASP A 29 -9.48 3.82 -8.44
CA ASP A 29 -8.73 5.08 -8.43
C ASP A 29 -8.57 5.74 -7.05
N ASN A 30 -8.83 4.99 -5.97
CA ASN A 30 -8.53 5.46 -4.62
C ASN A 30 -7.04 5.29 -4.33
N VAL A 31 -6.43 6.35 -3.79
CA VAL A 31 -5.02 6.39 -3.40
C VAL A 31 -4.88 6.13 -1.90
N TYR A 32 -3.96 5.23 -1.55
CA TYR A 32 -3.58 4.94 -0.17
C TYR A 32 -2.08 5.05 0.02
N TYR A 33 -1.66 5.27 1.27
CA TYR A 33 -0.26 5.29 1.67
C TYR A 33 -0.03 4.22 2.72
N ILE A 34 0.84 3.25 2.41
CA ILE A 34 1.07 2.07 3.23
C ILE A 34 2.48 2.14 3.82
N THR A 35 2.56 2.01 5.14
CA THR A 35 3.82 1.82 5.88
C THR A 35 3.97 0.35 6.23
N ALA A 36 5.02 -0.29 5.73
CA ALA A 36 5.35 -1.66 6.15
C ALA A 36 6.09 -1.59 7.49
N SER A 37 5.59 -2.32 8.49
CA SER A 37 6.26 -2.49 9.78
C SER A 37 6.53 -3.98 10.01
N PRO A 38 7.72 -4.36 10.51
CA PRO A 38 8.04 -5.74 10.87
C PRO A 38 7.08 -6.37 11.89
N TYR A 39 6.35 -5.54 12.66
CA TYR A 39 5.34 -6.02 13.60
C TYR A 39 4.11 -6.62 12.92
N TYR A 40 3.71 -6.08 11.76
CA TYR A 40 2.51 -6.52 11.02
C TYR A 40 2.86 -7.38 9.81
N VAL A 41 4.05 -7.21 9.24
CA VAL A 41 4.51 -7.92 8.04
C VAL A 41 5.90 -8.49 8.30
N GLN A 42 5.97 -9.81 8.48
CA GLN A 42 7.21 -10.55 8.61
C GLN A 42 7.39 -11.48 7.40
N VAL A 43 8.48 -11.31 6.67
CA VAL A 43 8.89 -12.24 5.61
C VAL A 43 9.95 -13.16 6.20
N LYS A 44 9.78 -14.48 6.04
CA LYS A 44 10.71 -15.51 6.51
C LYS A 44 11.58 -16.00 5.37
#